data_AF-A0A7K1XX31-F1
#
_entry.id   AF-A0A7K1XX31-F1
#
_cell.length_a   1.000
_cell.length_b   1.000
_cell.length_c   1.000
_cell.angle_alpha   90.00
_cell.angle_beta   90.00
_cell.angle_gamma   90.00
#
_symmetry.space_group_name_H-M   'P 1'
#
loop_
_entity.id
_entity.type
_entity.pdbx_description
1 polymer ?
#
loop_
_entity_poly.entity_id
_entity_poly.type
_entity_poly.pdbx_seq_one_letter_code
_entity_poly.pdbx_strand_id
1 'polypeptide(L)'
;MASKEQEADLLVWFCRNFLAHVNLGSSYKPLRTLFIRQLQKVVALAASLHEDLQHDLRQDIEFLAGLADERLKGFSRKDVKM
;
A
#
# COMPACT_ATOMS: atom_id res chain seq x y z
N MET A 1 0.42 -0.16 -23.37
CA MET A 1 0.99 0.37 -22.11
C MET A 1 -0.13 0.29 -21.09
N ALA A 2 0.08 -0.34 -19.94
CA ALA A 2 -0.93 -0.33 -18.88
C ALA A 2 -1.23 1.13 -18.52
N SER A 3 -2.50 1.51 -18.36
CA SER A 3 -2.81 2.85 -17.87
C SER A 3 -2.26 3.00 -16.44
N LYS A 4 -1.91 4.21 -16.02
CA LYS A 4 -1.45 4.47 -14.66
C LYS A 4 -2.47 4.01 -13.60
N GLU A 5 -3.75 4.03 -13.98
CA GLU A 5 -4.88 3.55 -13.16
C GLU A 5 -4.78 2.04 -12.96
N GLN A 6 -4.58 1.28 -14.04
CA GLN A 6 -4.38 -0.18 -13.97
C GLN A 6 -3.16 -0.57 -13.13
N GLU A 7 -2.08 0.23 -13.18
CA GLU A 7 -0.91 0.04 -12.33
C GLU A 7 -1.24 0.30 -10.85
N ALA A 8 -2.00 1.37 -10.56
CA ALA A 8 -2.44 1.68 -9.20
C ALA A 8 -3.34 0.56 -8.64
N ASP A 9 -4.31 0.09 -9.42
CA ASP A 9 -5.20 -1.02 -9.05
C ASP A 9 -4.42 -2.30 -8.74
N LEU A 10 -3.43 -2.63 -9.58
CA LEU A 10 -2.59 -3.81 -9.38
C LEU A 10 -1.76 -3.71 -8.09
N LEU A 11 -1.23 -2.52 -7.79
CA LEU A 11 -0.45 -2.29 -6.57
C LEU A 11 -1.33 -2.31 -5.31
N VAL A 12 -2.53 -1.73 -5.37
CA VAL A 12 -3.52 -1.83 -4.29
C VAL A 12 -3.90 -3.29 -4.05
N TRP A 13 -4.20 -4.03 -5.12
CA TRP A 13 -4.49 -5.46 -5.05
C TRP A 13 -3.32 -6.23 -4.43
N PHE A 14 -2.08 -5.95 -4.84
CA PHE A 14 -0.89 -6.55 -4.25
C PHE A 14 -0.80 -6.28 -2.74
N CYS A 15 -0.96 -5.02 -2.30
CA CYS A 15 -0.90 -4.66 -0.89
C CYS A 15 -1.99 -5.35 -0.07
N ARG A 16 -3.22 -5.45 -0.59
CA ARG A 16 -4.32 -6.19 0.05
C ARG A 16 -3.98 -7.67 0.21
N ASN A 17 -3.52 -8.32 -0.86
CA ASN A 17 -3.16 -9.74 -0.83
C ASN A 17 -1.95 -10.01 0.07
N PHE A 18 -0.98 -9.09 0.10
CA PHE A 18 0.15 -9.20 0.99
C PHE A 18 -0.28 -9.26 2.45
N LEU A 19 -1.15 -8.33 2.88
CA LEU A 19 -1.66 -8.31 4.25
C LEU A 19 -2.60 -9.48 4.57
N ALA A 20 -3.30 -10.01 3.57
CA ALA A 20 -4.20 -11.15 3.74
C ALA A 20 -3.45 -12.49 3.90
N HIS A 21 -2.38 -12.70 3.12
CA HIS A 21 -1.79 -14.03 2.94
C HIS A 21 -0.36 -14.20 3.46
N VAL A 22 0.41 -13.12 3.59
CA VAL A 22 1.79 -13.22 4.10
C VAL A 22 1.76 -13.45 5.61
N ASN A 23 2.69 -14.26 6.12
CA ASN A 23 2.89 -14.40 7.55
C ASN A 23 3.52 -13.11 8.14
N LEU A 24 2.66 -12.19 8.59
CA LEU A 24 3.03 -10.88 9.14
C LEU A 24 3.64 -10.96 10.55
N GLY A 25 3.54 -12.12 11.21
CA GLY A 25 4.19 -12.40 12.49
C GLY A 25 5.68 -12.69 12.36
N SER A 26 6.19 -12.92 11.15
CA SER A 26 7.62 -13.12 10.96
C SER A 26 8.39 -11.83 11.18
N SER A 27 9.49 -11.89 11.93
CA SER A 27 10.43 -10.78 12.13
C SER A 27 11.23 -10.43 10.86
N TYR A 28 10.87 -11.00 9.71
CA TYR A 28 11.63 -10.91 8.47
C TYR A 28 11.49 -9.52 7.85
N LYS A 29 12.46 -8.66 8.17
CA LYS A 29 12.52 -7.26 7.75
C LYS A 29 12.31 -7.05 6.24
N PRO A 30 12.86 -7.88 5.33
CA PRO A 30 12.69 -7.66 3.90
C PRO A 30 11.25 -7.69 3.41
N LEU A 31 10.39 -8.55 3.98
CA LEU A 31 8.97 -8.59 3.62
C LEU A 31 8.24 -7.32 4.03
N ARG A 32 8.50 -6.81 5.24
CA ARG A 32 7.97 -5.51 5.67
C ARG A 32 8.45 -4.37 4.77
N THR A 33 9.75 -4.33 4.46
CA THR A 33 10.31 -3.33 3.56
C THR A 33 9.70 -3.41 2.15
N LEU A 34 9.45 -4.62 1.65
CA LEU A 34 8.76 -4.82 0.38
C LEU A 34 7.37 -4.19 0.40
N PHE A 35 6.56 -4.50 1.42
CA PHE A 35 5.22 -3.92 1.58
C PHE A 35 5.25 -2.39 1.64
N ILE A 36 6.11 -1.81 2.48
CA ILE A 36 6.25 -0.34 2.62
C ILE A 36 6.57 0.29 1.27
N ARG A 37 7.51 -0.28 0.51
CA ARG A 37 7.89 0.25 -0.80
C ARG A 37 6.75 0.19 -1.81
N GLN A 38 5.95 -0.88 -1.82
CA GLN A 38 4.81 -0.94 -2.74
C GLN A 38 3.72 0.06 -2.33
N LEU A 39 3.40 0.17 -1.05
CA LEU A 39 2.42 1.14 -0.57
C LEU A 39 2.86 2.59 -0.85
N GLN A 40 4.15 2.91 -0.72
CA GLN A 40 4.71 4.21 -1.15
C GLN A 40 4.56 4.47 -2.65
N LYS A 41 4.66 3.44 -3.50
CA LYS A 41 4.39 3.60 -4.94
C LYS A 41 2.93 3.90 -5.22
N VAL A 42 2.00 3.28 -4.50
CA VAL A 42 0.56 3.59 -4.61
C VAL A 42 0.33 5.07 -4.32
N VAL A 43 0.91 5.60 -3.24
CA VAL A 43 0.83 7.04 -2.89
C VAL A 43 1.38 7.93 -4.02
N ALA A 44 2.55 7.59 -4.55
CA ALA A 44 3.17 8.37 -5.62
C ALA A 44 2.37 8.35 -6.92
N LEU A 45 1.76 7.20 -7.27
CA LEU A 45 0.90 7.07 -8.45
C LEU A 45 -0.40 7.83 -8.28
N ALA A 46 -1.04 7.73 -7.11
CA ALA A 46 -2.28 8.44 -6.78
C ALA A 46 -2.12 9.95 -7.04
N ALA A 47 -1.03 10.57 -6.57
CA ALA A 47 -0.76 11.99 -6.79
C ALA A 47 -0.65 12.43 -8.27
N SER A 48 -0.52 11.47 -9.20
CA SER A 48 -0.42 11.73 -10.64
C SER A 48 -1.69 11.44 -11.43
N LEU A 49 -2.76 11.00 -10.77
CA LEU A 49 -4.06 10.63 -11.37
C LEU A 49 -5.09 11.77 -11.25
N HIS A 50 -6.26 11.58 -11.85
CA HIS A 50 -7.39 12.52 -11.76
C HIS A 50 -7.97 12.61 -10.33
N GLU A 51 -8.68 13.69 -10.01
CA GLU A 51 -9.12 14.01 -8.63
C GLU A 51 -10.10 12.98 -8.05
N ASP A 52 -10.96 12.41 -8.87
CA ASP A 52 -11.86 11.31 -8.53
C ASP A 52 -11.08 10.06 -8.10
N LEU A 53 -10.13 9.64 -8.93
CA LEU A 53 -9.27 8.48 -8.66
C LEU A 53 -8.31 8.73 -7.48
N GLN A 54 -7.87 9.98 -7.29
CA GLN A 54 -7.10 10.38 -6.12
C GLN A 54 -7.88 10.18 -4.82
N HIS A 55 -9.16 10.51 -4.83
CA HIS A 55 -10.03 10.32 -3.67
C HIS A 55 -10.19 8.84 -3.34
N ASP A 56 -10.51 8.01 -4.34
CA ASP A 56 -10.68 6.57 -4.17
C ASP A 56 -9.40 5.90 -3.67
N LEU A 57 -8.25 6.22 -4.28
CA LEU A 57 -6.97 5.69 -3.86
C LEU A 57 -6.56 6.16 -2.47
N ARG A 58 -6.88 7.39 -2.07
CA ARG A 58 -6.60 7.85 -0.69
C ARG A 58 -7.30 6.99 0.34
N GLN A 59 -8.58 6.67 0.14
CA GLN A 59 -9.34 5.81 1.03
C GLN A 59 -8.69 4.41 1.12
N ASP A 60 -8.26 3.86 -0.02
CA ASP A 60 -7.60 2.56 -0.06
C ASP A 60 -6.23 2.56 0.65
N ILE A 61 -5.43 3.61 0.46
CA ILE A 61 -4.13 3.75 1.13
C ILE A 61 -4.33 3.90 2.64
N GLU A 62 -5.31 4.68 3.09
CA GLU A 62 -5.66 4.83 4.51
C GLU A 62 -6.09 3.50 5.14
N PHE A 63 -6.96 2.77 4.46
CA PHE A 63 -7.40 1.44 4.89
C PHE A 63 -6.22 0.45 4.99
N LEU A 64 -5.38 0.40 3.96
CA LEU A 64 -4.20 -0.47 3.91
C LEU A 64 -3.18 -0.11 4.99
N ALA A 65 -2.94 1.18 5.22
CA ALA A 65 -2.05 1.65 6.28
C ALA A 65 -2.58 1.29 7.66
N GLY A 66 -3.89 1.42 7.89
CA GLY A 66 -4.53 1.00 9.14
C GLY A 66 -4.38 -0.49 9.40
N LEU A 67 -4.72 -1.32 8.41
CA LEU A 67 -4.53 -2.77 8.52
C LEU A 67 -3.08 -3.18 8.75
N ALA A 68 -2.14 -2.50 8.09
CA ALA A 68 -0.72 -2.76 8.29
C ALA A 68 -0.25 -2.37 9.70
N ASP A 69 -0.74 -1.25 10.24
CA ASP A 69 -0.43 -0.81 11.61
C ASP A 69 -0.88 -1.83 12.66
N GLU A 70 -2.04 -2.46 12.43
CA GLU A 70 -2.59 -3.49 13.31
C GLU A 70 -1.87 -4.85 13.17
N ARG A 71 -1.51 -5.24 11.94
CA ARG A 71 -1.10 -6.62 11.64
C ARG A 71 0.38 -6.81 11.36
N LEU A 72 1.09 -5.77 10.90
CA LEU A 72 2.49 -5.86 10.47
C LEU A 72 3.42 -5.31 11.55
N LYS A 73 4.11 -6.20 12.26
CA LYS A 73 5.01 -5.81 13.35
C LYS A 73 6.15 -4.90 12.86
N GLY A 74 6.24 -3.72 13.47
CA GLY A 74 7.27 -2.72 13.18
C GLY A 74 7.01 -1.91 11.91
N PHE A 75 5.78 -1.92 11.40
CA PHE A 75 5.26 -0.89 10.50
C PHE A 75 4.70 0.27 11.35
N SER A 76 4.81 1.49 10.84
CA SER A 76 4.07 2.64 11.33
C SER A 76 3.48 3.40 10.15
N ARG A 77 2.31 4.01 10.31
CA ARG A 77 1.74 4.92 9.30
C ARG A 77 2.72 6.00 8.84
N LYS A 78 3.69 6.41 9.68
CA LYS A 78 4.75 7.37 9.34
C LYS A 78 5.73 6.87 8.27
N ASP A 79 5.84 5.55 8.09
CA ASP A 79 6.69 4.95 7.07
C ASP A 79 6.13 5.21 5.65
N VAL A 80 4.84 5.51 5.56
CA VAL A 80 4.16 5.91 4.34
C VAL A 80 3.90 7.40 4.47
N LYS A 81 4.69 8.21 3.77
CA LYS A 81 4.47 9.66 3.71
C LYS A 81 3.16 9.94 2.96
N MET A 82 2.04 9.87 3.67
CA MET A 82 0.75 10.39 3.25
C MET A 82 0.77 11.91 3.22
#